data_AF-A0A6A4GCX4-F1
#
_entry.id   AF-A0A6A4GCX4-F1
#
_cell.length_a   1.000
_cell.length_b   1.000
_cell.length_c   1.000
_cell.angle_alpha   90.00
_cell.angle_beta   90.00
_cell.angle_gamma   90.00
#
_symmetry.space_group_name_H-M   'P 1'
#
loop_
_entity.id
_entity.type
_entity.pdbx_description
1 polymer ?
#
loop_
_entity_poly.entity_id
_entity_poly.type
_entity_poly.pdbx_seq_one_letter_code
_entity_poly.pdbx_strand_id
1 'polypeptide(L)'
;VTEHQCLYLTYQSLEDWTELRDYLRCNASFHERPRYDCALINYDSPQHVMGRLRGLYTCRVNGKFYGIVYLTEFKNIQKHEVGSEHKMGWL
;
A
#
# COMPACT_ATOMS: atom_id res chain seq x y z
N VAL A 1 12.85 -17.78 8.45
CA VAL A 1 12.20 -16.61 7.83
C VAL A 1 13.23 -15.50 7.80
N THR A 2 13.31 -14.76 6.70
CA THR A 2 14.24 -13.63 6.53
C THR A 2 13.44 -12.35 6.44
N GLU A 3 13.79 -11.32 7.22
CA GLU A 3 13.15 -10.00 7.18
C GLU A 3 13.87 -9.07 6.20
N HIS A 4 13.11 -8.20 5.54
CA HIS A 4 13.59 -7.19 4.61
C HIS A 4 13.05 -5.81 4.99
N GLN A 5 13.83 -4.77 4.71
CA GLN A 5 13.45 -3.38 5.00
C GLN A 5 12.97 -2.63 3.75
N CYS A 6 13.06 -3.26 2.57
CA CYS A 6 12.73 -2.66 1.28
C CYS A 6 12.26 -3.74 0.29
N LEU A 7 11.26 -3.41 -0.51
CA LEU A 7 10.75 -4.18 -1.64
C LEU A 7 10.93 -3.35 -2.92
N TYR A 8 11.48 -3.98 -3.95
CA TYR A 8 11.67 -3.39 -5.27
C TYR A 8 10.63 -3.99 -6.21
N LEU A 9 9.75 -3.15 -6.76
CA LEU A 9 8.69 -3.58 -7.67
C LEU A 9 8.98 -3.02 -9.05
N THR A 10 9.30 -3.89 -9.99
CA THR A 10 9.39 -3.52 -11.41
C THR A 10 8.02 -3.67 -12.05
N TYR A 11 7.56 -2.65 -12.78
CA TYR A 11 6.29 -2.66 -13.49
C TYR A 11 6.42 -1.94 -14.82
N GLN A 12 5.49 -2.20 -15.74
CA GLN A 12 5.37 -1.44 -16.96
C GLN A 12 4.33 -0.34 -16.77
N SER A 13 4.71 0.90 -17.05
CA SER A 13 3.79 2.04 -17.05
C SER A 13 2.76 1.88 -18.16
N LEU A 14 1.50 2.14 -17.86
CA LEU A 14 0.42 2.10 -18.85
C LEU A 14 0.34 3.37 -19.70
N GLU A 15 1.03 4.44 -19.31
CA GLU A 15 1.03 5.72 -20.02
C GLU A 15 1.96 5.69 -21.23
N ASP A 16 3.19 5.21 -21.03
CA ASP A 16 4.29 5.29 -21.99
C ASP A 16 4.94 3.92 -22.28
N TRP A 17 4.42 2.83 -21.69
CA TRP A 17 4.92 1.45 -21.85
C TRP A 17 6.38 1.25 -21.41
N THR A 18 6.92 2.18 -20.64
CA THR A 18 8.29 2.07 -20.13
C THR A 18 8.34 1.20 -18.88
N GLU A 19 9.45 0.47 -18.73
CA GLU A 19 9.71 -0.28 -17.50
C GLU A 19 10.20 0.68 -16.41
N LEU A 20 9.48 0.68 -15.29
CA LEU A 20 9.74 1.51 -14.11
C LEU A 20 9.94 0.64 -12.87
N ARG A 21 10.45 1.25 -11.81
CA ARG A 21 10.69 0.58 -10.53
C ARG A 21 10.28 1.43 -9.34
N ASP A 22 9.40 0.87 -8.52
CA ASP A 22 9.01 1.41 -7.22
C ASP A 22 9.82 0.80 -6.08
N TYR A 23 10.08 1.62 -5.06
CA TYR A 23 10.86 1.27 -3.88
C TYR A 23 10.01 1.42 -2.63
N LEU A 24 9.40 0.32 -2.18
CA LEU A 24 8.56 0.31 -0.99
C LEU A 24 9.39 -0.02 0.25
N ARG A 25 9.44 0.90 1.21
CA ARG A 25 10.20 0.78 2.45
C ARG A 25 9.35 0.36 3.63
N CYS A 26 9.96 -0.47 4.46
CA CYS A 26 9.43 -0.92 5.73
C CYS A 26 10.57 -0.93 6.75
N ASN A 27 11.13 0.25 7.03
CA ASN A 27 12.33 0.41 7.83
C ASN A 27 12.02 1.08 9.18
N ALA A 28 12.18 0.34 10.27
CA ALA A 28 11.92 0.86 11.62
C ALA A 28 12.91 1.96 12.07
N SER A 29 14.09 2.03 11.46
CA SER A 29 15.20 2.93 11.81
C SER A 29 15.81 3.61 10.57
N PHE A 30 14.96 4.24 9.76
CA PHE A 30 15.37 5.04 8.60
C PHE A 30 15.76 6.46 9.05
N HIS A 31 17.06 6.76 9.13
CA HIS A 31 17.58 8.00 9.71
C HIS A 31 17.01 8.26 11.12
N GLU A 32 17.13 7.25 11.99
CA GLU A 32 16.68 7.31 13.40
C GLU A 32 15.16 7.47 13.56
N ARG A 33 14.39 7.29 12.48
CA ARG A 33 12.93 7.37 12.50
C ARG A 33 12.30 6.22 11.72
N PRO A 34 11.12 5.74 12.12
CA PRO A 34 10.40 4.74 11.35
C PRO A 34 9.92 5.31 10.01
N ARG A 35 10.19 4.60 8.92
CA ARG A 35 9.63 4.84 7.58
C ARG A 35 8.93 3.59 7.08
N TYR A 36 7.61 3.70 6.99
CA TYR A 36 6.72 2.65 6.52
C TYR A 36 5.88 3.21 5.38
N ASP A 37 6.18 2.79 4.16
CA ASP A 37 5.41 3.17 2.99
C ASP A 37 4.02 2.49 3.02
N CYS A 38 3.12 2.93 2.15
CA CYS A 38 1.76 2.40 2.07
C CYS A 38 1.54 1.77 0.68
N ALA A 39 0.63 0.82 0.60
CA ALA A 39 0.23 0.18 -0.65
C ALA A 39 -1.28 0.05 -0.73
N LEU A 40 -1.79 0.11 -1.97
CA LEU A 40 -3.13 -0.32 -2.30
C LEU A 40 -3.06 -1.81 -2.67
N ILE A 41 -3.80 -2.64 -1.94
CA ILE A 41 -3.80 -4.08 -2.10
C ILE A 41 -5.00 -4.44 -2.96
N ASN A 42 -4.71 -5.10 -4.07
CA ASN A 42 -5.72 -5.75 -4.90
C ASN A 42 -5.99 -7.14 -4.31
N TYR A 43 -7.06 -7.25 -3.54
CA TYR A 43 -7.59 -8.55 -3.13
C TYR A 43 -8.49 -9.10 -4.26
N ASP A 44 -8.80 -10.40 -4.22
CA ASP A 44 -9.86 -11.02 -5.04
C ASP A 44 -11.26 -10.58 -4.55
N SER A 45 -11.45 -9.27 -4.36
CA SER A 45 -12.63 -8.61 -3.83
C SER A 45 -12.82 -7.27 -4.55
N PRO A 46 -14.06 -6.78 -4.71
CA PRO A 46 -14.32 -5.50 -5.36
C PRO A 46 -13.77 -4.29 -4.58
N GLN A 47 -13.42 -4.47 -3.31
CA GLN A 47 -12.86 -3.42 -2.47
C GLN A 47 -11.33 -3.58 -2.39
N HIS A 48 -10.64 -2.55 -2.87
CA HIS A 48 -9.21 -2.39 -2.65
C HIS A 48 -8.97 -1.93 -1.22
N VAL A 49 -7.96 -2.51 -0.58
CA VAL A 49 -7.59 -2.13 0.79
C VAL A 49 -6.31 -1.34 0.76
N MET A 50 -6.32 -0.17 1.38
CA MET A 50 -5.11 0.59 1.59
C MET A 50 -4.51 0.21 2.94
N GLY A 51 -3.21 -0.08 2.97
CA GLY A 51 -2.51 -0.45 4.20
C GLY A 51 -1.10 0.12 4.26
N ARG A 52 -0.59 0.23 5.48
CA ARG A 52 0.80 0.57 5.76
C ARG A 52 1.63 -0.71 5.88
N LEU A 53 2.74 -0.79 5.15
CA LEU A 53 3.67 -1.91 5.25
C LEU A 53 4.30 -1.90 6.64
N ARG A 54 4.26 -3.04 7.34
CA ARG A 54 4.81 -3.21 8.70
C ARG A 54 5.90 -4.26 8.78
N GLY A 55 5.93 -5.20 7.85
CA GLY A 55 7.03 -6.13 7.69
C GLY A 55 7.07 -6.71 6.28
N LEU A 56 8.26 -7.00 5.81
CA LEU A 56 8.52 -7.73 4.58
C LEU A 56 9.35 -8.95 4.93
N TYR A 57 8.91 -10.12 4.47
CA TYR A 57 9.57 -11.38 4.81
C TYR A 57 9.72 -12.28 3.60
N THR A 58 10.77 -13.06 3.60
CA THR A 58 10.90 -14.24 2.73
C THR A 58 10.88 -15.49 3.61
N CYS A 59 9.95 -16.40 3.31
CA CYS A 59 9.77 -17.66 4.03
C CYS A 59 10.15 -18.83 3.12
N ARG A 60 10.78 -19.87 3.69
CA ARG A 60 11.01 -21.14 3.01
C ARG A 60 10.02 -22.19 3.52
N VAL A 61 9.15 -22.69 2.66
CA VAL A 61 8.15 -23.72 2.97
C VAL A 61 8.33 -24.87 1.99
N ASN A 62 8.62 -26.07 2.49
CA ASN A 62 8.85 -27.28 1.67
C ASN A 62 9.85 -27.05 0.52
N GLY A 63 10.94 -26.33 0.79
CA GLY A 63 11.99 -26.03 -0.19
C GLY A 63 11.69 -24.87 -1.15
N LYS A 64 10.47 -24.34 -1.17
CA LYS A 64 10.07 -23.17 -1.98
C LYS A 64 10.12 -21.88 -1.17
N PHE A 65 10.44 -20.77 -1.84
CA PHE A 65 10.47 -19.44 -1.23
C PHE A 65 9.18 -18.67 -1.53
N TYR A 66 8.69 -17.95 -0.51
CA TYR A 66 7.49 -17.13 -0.58
C TYR A 66 7.78 -15.75 0.01
N GLY A 67 7.43 -14.70 -0.74
CA GLY A 67 7.38 -13.33 -0.22
C GLY A 67 6.10 -13.13 0.58
N ILE A 68 6.22 -12.54 1.78
CA ILE A 68 5.12 -12.25 2.69
C ILE A 68 5.20 -10.78 3.09
N VAL A 69 4.07 -10.09 3.04
CA VAL A 69 3.94 -8.70 3.51
C VAL A 69 2.99 -8.69 4.70
N TYR A 70 3.43 -8.08 5.80
CA TYR A 70 2.56 -7.76 6.94
C TYR A 70 2.12 -6.30 6.84
N LEU A 71 0.81 -6.06 6.89
CA LEU A 71 0.21 -4.75 6.67
C LEU A 71 -0.68 -4.37 7.85
N THR A 72 -0.75 -3.07 8.16
CA THR A 72 -1.83 -2.48 8.96
C THR A 72 -2.80 -1.78 8.03
N GLU A 73 -4.03 -2.27 7.95
CA GLU A 73 -5.08 -1.68 7.11
C GLU A 73 -5.55 -0.32 7.67
N PHE A 74 -5.86 0.61 6.77
CA PHE A 74 -6.54 1.84 7.15
C PHE A 74 -8.04 1.62 7.20
N LYS A 75 -8.70 2.12 8.26
CA LYS A 75 -10.17 2.10 8.35
C LYS A 75 -10.74 3.09 7.34
N ASN A 76 -11.72 2.64 6.57
CA ASN A 76 -12.48 3.53 5.68
C ASN A 76 -13.33 4.46 6.56
N ILE A 77 -13.02 5.76 6.54
CA ILE A 77 -13.89 6.77 7.16
C ILE A 77 -14.95 7.08 6.12
N GLN A 78 -16.14 6.50 6.29
CA GLN A 78 -17.31 6.85 5.48
C GLN A 78 -17.47 8.37 5.48
N LYS A 79 -17.52 8.99 4.30
CA LYS A 79 -17.86 10.41 4.19
C LYS A 79 -19.31 10.56 4.66
N HIS A 80 -19.52 11.40 5.67
CA HIS A 80 -20.86 11.85 6.00
C HIS A 80 -21.42 12.56 4.77
N GLU A 81 -22.56 12.09 4.23
CA GLU A 81 -23.29 12.85 3.22
C GLU A 81 -23.65 14.20 3.84
N VAL A 82 -23.06 15.27 3.31
CA VAL A 82 -23.54 16.63 3.59
C VAL A 82 -24.87 16.74 2.87
N GLY A 83 -25.95 16.70 3.64
CA GLY A 83 -27.30 16.87 3.15
C GLY A 83 -27.48 18.19 2.41
N SER A 84 -28.02 18.06 1.19
CA SER A 84 -28.88 18.99 0.45
C SER A 84 -28.44 20.46 0.28
N GLU A 85 -28.28 20.81 -0.99
CA GLU A 85 -28.33 22.15 -1.60
C GLU A 85 -29.19 23.17 -0.85
N HIS A 86 -28.56 24.21 -0.29
CA HIS A 86 -29.22 25.51 -0.18
C HIS A 86 -29.04 26.25 -1.51
N LYS A 87 -30.09 26.27 -2.34
CA LYS A 87 -30.25 27.23 -3.44
C LYS A 87 -30.14 28.64 -2.87
N MET A 88 -29.00 29.28 -3.03
CA MET A 88 -28.89 30.73 -2.87
C MET A 88 -29.40 31.36 -4.15
N GLY A 89 -30.54 32.04 -4.05
CA GLY A 89 -31.12 32.81 -5.14
C GLY A 89 -30.17 33.93 -5.57
N TRP A 90 -30.04 34.09 -6.89
CA TRP A 90 -29.44 35.26 -7.48
C TRP A 90 -30.39 36.45 -7.31
N LEU A 91 -29.96 37.46 -6.57
CA LEU A 91 -30.37 38.85 -6.76
C LEU A 91 -29.32 39.52 -7.64
#